data_AF-A0A7J6WX22-F1
#
_entry.id   AF-A0A7J6WX22-F1
#
_cell.length_a   1.000
_cell.length_b   1.000
_cell.length_c   1.000
_cell.angle_alpha   90.00
_cell.angle_beta   90.00
_cell.angle_gamma   90.00
#
_symmetry.space_group_name_H-M   'P 1'
#
loop_
_entity.id
_entity.type
_entity.pdbx_description
1 polymer ?
#
loop_
_entity_poly.entity_id
_entity_poly.type
_entity_poly.pdbx_seq_one_letter_code
_entity_poly.pdbx_strand_id
1 'polypeptide(L)'
;MKKYCTVIRVLAHTQVGKMKGLKQKKAHLMEVQVNGGDTAAKVDFAYSFFEKNIPVDAVFQKDEMIDIIGVTKGKGYEGVVTRWGVTRLPRKTHRGLRKVACIGAWHPARVSFTVARAGQNGYHHRTEMNKKVYKLGKAAQESHTAVTEYDRTEKDITPMGGFPHYGVVKEDYLMIKGCCVGPKKRVVTLRQSLLKQTSRLAMEEIKLKFIDTSSKFGHGHFQTTDEKSKFYGRVKA
;
A
#
# COMPACT_ATOMS: atom_id res chain seq x y z
N MET A 1 19.41 16.05 -24.39
CA MET A 1 18.48 16.32 -23.27
C MET A 1 18.54 17.78 -22.82
N LYS A 2 19.71 18.30 -22.42
CA LYS A 2 19.84 19.68 -21.89
C LYS A 2 19.33 20.82 -22.80
N LYS A 3 19.38 20.65 -24.14
CA LYS A 3 19.01 21.70 -25.11
C LYS A 3 17.50 21.89 -25.33
N TYR A 4 16.71 20.82 -25.30
CA TYR A 4 15.29 20.85 -25.73
C TYR A 4 14.32 20.17 -24.77
N CYS A 5 14.78 19.28 -23.88
CA CYS A 5 13.87 18.56 -22.99
C CYS A 5 13.42 19.46 -21.85
N THR A 6 12.12 19.60 -21.65
CA THR A 6 11.52 20.36 -20.53
C THR A 6 11.36 19.51 -19.27
N VAL A 7 11.15 18.20 -19.44
CA VAL A 7 10.95 17.24 -18.35
C VAL A 7 11.98 16.14 -18.49
N ILE A 8 12.66 15.84 -17.38
CA ILE A 8 13.64 14.75 -17.28
C ILE A 8 13.01 13.65 -16.42
N ARG A 9 13.11 12.41 -16.91
CA ARG A 9 12.66 11.20 -16.20
C ARG A 9 13.77 10.16 -16.20
N VAL A 10 13.81 9.35 -15.16
CA VAL A 10 14.70 8.20 -15.05
C VAL A 10 13.88 6.92 -15.16
N LEU A 11 14.44 5.92 -15.85
CA LEU A 11 13.93 4.56 -15.82
C LEU A 11 14.55 3.85 -14.61
N ALA A 12 13.70 3.44 -13.68
CA ALA A 12 14.09 2.69 -12.51
C ALA A 12 13.44 1.30 -12.55
N HIS A 13 14.09 0.32 -11.95
CA HIS A 13 13.49 -1.00 -11.78
C HIS A 13 13.59 -1.49 -10.34
N THR A 14 12.57 -2.21 -9.89
CA THR A 14 12.57 -2.84 -8.56
C THR A 14 13.54 -4.02 -8.52
N GLN A 15 14.28 -4.19 -7.43
CA GLN A 15 15.15 -5.35 -7.21
C GLN A 15 14.40 -6.49 -6.50
N VAL A 16 13.40 -7.08 -7.18
CA VAL A 16 12.51 -8.10 -6.58
C VAL A 16 13.29 -9.34 -6.08
N GLY A 17 14.44 -9.65 -6.68
CA GLY A 17 15.31 -10.74 -6.23
C GLY A 17 15.84 -10.61 -4.80
N LYS A 18 15.93 -9.39 -4.25
CA LYS A 18 16.25 -9.17 -2.82
C LYS A 18 15.10 -9.63 -1.91
N MET A 19 13.86 -9.52 -2.38
CA MET A 19 12.66 -9.89 -1.63
C MET A 19 12.40 -11.40 -1.67
N LYS A 20 13.10 -12.16 -0.81
CA LYS A 20 12.98 -13.64 -0.72
C LYS A 20 11.56 -14.17 -0.45
N GLY A 21 10.66 -13.34 0.08
CA GLY A 21 9.25 -13.70 0.34
C GLY A 21 8.34 -13.67 -0.90
N LEU A 22 8.81 -13.09 -2.02
CA LEU A 22 8.09 -13.05 -3.29
C LEU A 22 8.60 -14.14 -4.23
N LYS A 23 7.67 -14.88 -4.85
CA LYS A 23 8.01 -15.90 -5.87
C LYS A 23 8.40 -15.29 -7.21
N GLN A 24 8.00 -14.04 -7.45
CA GLN A 24 8.28 -13.34 -8.70
C GLN A 24 9.77 -12.99 -8.79
N LYS A 25 10.40 -13.30 -9.92
CA LYS A 25 11.81 -12.99 -10.18
C LYS A 25 12.01 -11.77 -11.08
N LYS A 26 11.04 -11.49 -11.96
CA LYS A 26 11.10 -10.39 -12.92
C LYS A 26 10.92 -9.04 -12.23
N ALA A 27 11.83 -8.11 -12.51
CA ALA A 27 11.75 -6.73 -12.06
C ALA A 27 10.58 -5.97 -12.70
N HIS A 28 10.01 -5.01 -11.98
CA HIS A 28 9.09 -4.02 -12.50
C HIS A 28 9.90 -2.81 -12.97
N LEU A 29 9.75 -2.43 -14.24
CA LEU A 29 10.34 -1.20 -14.80
C LEU A 29 9.31 -0.07 -14.72
N MET A 30 9.73 1.11 -14.29
CA MET A 30 8.89 2.30 -14.24
C MET A 30 9.69 3.57 -14.50
N GLU A 31 9.01 4.62 -14.95
CA GLU A 31 9.57 5.96 -15.04
C GLU A 31 9.31 6.74 -13.75
N VAL A 32 10.32 7.46 -13.28
CA VAL A 32 10.21 8.43 -12.18
C VAL A 32 10.68 9.79 -12.69
N GLN A 33 9.88 10.83 -12.49
CA GLN A 33 10.24 12.18 -12.90
C GLN A 33 11.22 12.81 -11.91
N VAL A 34 12.26 13.46 -12.45
CA VAL A 34 13.23 14.22 -11.66
C VAL A 34 12.77 15.68 -11.57
N ASN A 35 12.55 16.15 -10.34
CA ASN A 35 12.09 17.50 -10.03
C ASN A 35 13.19 18.30 -9.31
N GLY A 36 13.07 19.63 -9.33
CA GLY A 36 14.06 20.56 -8.77
C GLY A 36 15.14 20.98 -9.78
N GLY A 37 15.69 22.19 -9.61
CA GLY A 37 16.74 22.74 -10.48
C GLY A 37 16.33 22.99 -11.94
N ASP A 38 17.30 23.39 -12.76
CA ASP A 38 17.15 23.54 -14.20
C ASP A 38 17.31 22.19 -14.94
N THR A 39 17.09 22.18 -16.25
CA THR A 39 17.14 20.94 -17.06
C THR A 39 18.55 20.34 -17.11
N ALA A 40 19.59 21.17 -17.07
CA ALA A 40 20.98 20.72 -17.03
C ALA A 40 21.30 20.01 -15.72
N ALA A 41 20.98 20.62 -14.58
CA ALA A 41 21.19 20.04 -13.25
C ALA A 41 20.40 18.74 -13.07
N LYS A 42 19.16 18.65 -13.58
CA LYS A 42 18.38 17.39 -13.54
C LYS A 42 19.07 16.25 -14.27
N VAL A 43 19.66 16.52 -15.44
CA VAL A 43 20.40 15.51 -16.21
C VAL A 43 21.64 15.06 -15.46
N ASP A 44 22.42 15.99 -14.91
CA ASP A 44 23.65 15.67 -14.17
C ASP A 44 23.35 14.92 -12.87
N PHE A 45 22.29 15.33 -12.16
CA PHE A 45 21.76 14.61 -11.01
C PHE A 45 21.37 13.19 -11.39
N ALA A 46 20.53 13.01 -12.42
CA ALA A 46 20.10 11.69 -12.86
C ALA A 46 21.29 10.79 -13.26
N TYR A 47 22.29 11.35 -13.96
CA TYR A 47 23.49 10.62 -14.34
C TYR A 47 24.34 10.20 -13.13
N SER A 48 24.45 11.06 -12.11
CA SER A 48 25.21 10.76 -10.89
C SER A 48 24.66 9.58 -10.08
N PHE A 49 23.37 9.28 -10.21
CA PHE A 49 22.66 8.16 -9.59
C PHE A 49 22.51 6.94 -10.50
N PHE A 50 22.99 7.00 -11.73
CA PHE A 50 22.93 5.86 -12.65
C PHE A 50 23.70 4.66 -12.08
N GLU A 51 23.14 3.46 -12.24
CA GLU A 51 23.66 2.19 -11.67
C GLU A 51 23.80 2.15 -10.13
N LYS A 52 23.28 3.15 -9.42
CA LYS A 52 23.27 3.17 -7.95
C LYS A 52 21.89 2.83 -7.40
N ASN A 53 21.87 2.20 -6.24
CA ASN A 53 20.63 1.93 -5.51
C ASN A 53 20.16 3.21 -4.80
N ILE A 54 18.88 3.56 -4.98
CA ILE A 54 18.24 4.68 -4.27
C ILE A 54 17.37 4.09 -3.16
N PRO A 55 17.70 4.34 -1.87
CA PRO A 55 16.90 3.86 -0.75
C PRO A 55 15.64 4.72 -0.55
N VAL A 56 14.65 4.19 0.17
CA VAL A 56 13.34 4.85 0.34
C VAL A 56 13.41 6.13 1.17
N ASP A 57 14.33 6.19 2.13
CA ASP A 57 14.60 7.33 3.02
C ASP A 57 15.21 8.53 2.29
N ALA A 58 15.80 8.32 1.11
CA ALA A 58 16.26 9.39 0.23
C ALA A 58 15.13 10.07 -0.55
N VAL A 59 13.95 9.45 -0.64
CA VAL A 59 12.81 9.93 -1.44
C VAL A 59 11.68 10.46 -0.57
N PHE A 60 11.37 9.78 0.54
CA PHE A 60 10.27 10.10 1.43
C PHE A 60 10.76 10.33 2.86
N GLN A 61 10.09 11.23 3.56
CA GLN A 61 10.41 11.54 4.95
C GLN A 61 9.35 11.01 5.92
N LYS A 62 9.75 10.85 7.19
CA LYS A 62 8.81 10.58 8.28
C LYS A 62 7.81 11.74 8.38
N ASP A 63 6.56 11.43 8.71
CA ASP A 63 5.44 12.37 8.87
C ASP A 63 5.00 13.11 7.59
N GLU A 64 5.61 12.81 6.44
CA GLU A 64 5.16 13.33 5.15
C GLU A 64 3.82 12.71 4.73
N MET A 65 3.02 13.46 3.97
CA MET A 65 1.83 12.95 3.30
C MET A 65 2.18 12.53 1.87
N ILE A 66 1.89 11.27 1.56
CA ILE A 66 2.12 10.68 0.23
C ILE A 66 0.80 10.21 -0.38
N ASP A 67 0.80 10.05 -1.69
CA ASP A 67 -0.28 9.41 -2.44
C ASP A 67 0.15 8.01 -2.84
N ILE A 68 -0.77 7.05 -2.70
CA ILE A 68 -0.54 5.66 -3.08
C ILE A 68 -1.32 5.38 -4.35
N ILE A 69 -0.60 4.93 -5.38
CA ILE A 69 -1.17 4.59 -6.68
C ILE A 69 -1.00 3.08 -6.87
N GLY A 70 -2.07 2.40 -7.19
CA GLY A 70 -2.02 0.96 -7.40
C GLY A 70 -3.31 0.37 -7.93
N VAL A 71 -3.32 -0.95 -8.02
CA VAL A 71 -4.46 -1.71 -8.57
C VAL A 71 -5.13 -2.48 -7.45
N THR A 72 -6.44 -2.28 -7.26
CA THR A 72 -7.22 -2.90 -6.18
C THR A 72 -7.25 -4.44 -6.27
N LYS A 73 -7.56 -5.11 -5.16
CA LYS A 73 -7.75 -6.57 -5.13
C LYS A 73 -8.87 -6.96 -6.12
N GLY A 74 -8.58 -7.90 -7.01
CA GLY A 74 -9.58 -8.44 -7.93
C GLY A 74 -10.65 -9.21 -7.16
N LYS A 75 -11.92 -8.98 -7.53
CA LYS A 75 -13.08 -9.72 -7.01
C LYS A 75 -13.81 -10.50 -8.12
N GLY A 76 -13.36 -10.35 -9.37
CA GLY A 76 -13.96 -11.03 -10.52
C GLY A 76 -15.27 -10.38 -10.95
N TYR A 77 -16.16 -11.19 -11.52
CA TYR A 77 -17.49 -10.75 -11.93
C TYR A 77 -18.43 -10.71 -10.73
N GLU A 78 -18.94 -9.53 -10.41
CA GLU A 78 -19.80 -9.29 -9.26
C GLU A 78 -21.18 -8.77 -9.68
N GLY A 79 -22.18 -9.06 -8.85
CA GLY A 79 -23.55 -8.58 -9.05
C GLY A 79 -23.68 -7.07 -8.79
N VAL A 80 -24.85 -6.51 -9.12
CA VAL A 80 -25.12 -5.07 -8.94
C VAL A 80 -25.00 -4.62 -7.48
N VAL A 81 -25.38 -5.47 -6.53
CA VAL A 81 -25.40 -5.17 -5.09
C VAL A 81 -23.98 -4.94 -4.57
N THR A 82 -23.04 -5.85 -4.86
CA THR A 82 -21.65 -5.78 -4.37
C THR A 82 -20.79 -4.83 -5.19
N ARG A 83 -21.10 -4.64 -6.48
CA ARG A 83 -20.36 -3.74 -7.38
C ARG A 83 -20.73 -2.27 -7.18
N TRP A 84 -22.03 -1.97 -7.01
CA TRP A 84 -22.55 -0.61 -6.97
C TRP A 84 -23.22 -0.23 -5.65
N GLY A 85 -23.37 -1.17 -4.71
CA GLY A 85 -23.97 -0.88 -3.41
C GLY A 85 -25.50 -0.72 -3.43
N VAL A 86 -26.19 -1.17 -4.49
CA VAL A 86 -27.66 -1.04 -4.57
C VAL A 86 -28.36 -1.96 -3.56
N THR A 87 -29.48 -1.49 -3.02
CA THR A 87 -30.32 -2.25 -2.08
C THR A 87 -30.90 -3.51 -2.75
N ARG A 88 -31.00 -4.59 -1.98
CA ARG A 88 -31.66 -5.84 -2.42
C ARG A 88 -33.17 -5.66 -2.48
N LEU A 89 -33.83 -6.35 -3.40
CA LEU A 89 -35.29 -6.36 -3.47
C LEU A 89 -35.91 -7.20 -2.33
N PRO A 90 -37.18 -6.96 -1.97
CA PRO A 90 -37.88 -7.69 -0.90
C PRO A 90 -37.92 -9.20 -1.15
N ARG A 91 -37.86 -10.00 -0.06
CA ARG A 91 -37.73 -11.47 -0.09
C ARG A 91 -38.71 -12.18 -1.03
N LYS A 92 -39.95 -11.68 -1.17
CA LYS A 92 -41.01 -12.29 -2.00
C LYS A 92 -40.92 -11.90 -3.50
N THR A 93 -39.88 -11.21 -3.93
CA THR A 93 -39.72 -10.83 -5.35
C THR A 93 -39.49 -12.07 -6.21
N HIS A 94 -40.34 -12.25 -7.22
CA HIS A 94 -40.21 -13.33 -8.18
C HIS A 94 -38.99 -13.11 -9.10
N ARG A 95 -38.29 -14.20 -9.43
CA ARG A 95 -37.08 -14.20 -10.30
C ARG A 95 -35.94 -13.31 -9.79
N GLY A 96 -35.65 -13.39 -8.49
CA GLY A 96 -34.37 -12.94 -7.91
C GLY A 96 -34.40 -11.60 -7.18
N LEU A 97 -33.54 -11.51 -6.15
CA LEU A 97 -33.50 -10.41 -5.18
C LEU A 97 -32.33 -9.44 -5.39
N ARG A 98 -31.25 -9.89 -6.04
CA ARG A 98 -29.99 -9.16 -6.18
C ARG A 98 -29.88 -8.52 -7.57
N LYS A 99 -30.88 -7.73 -7.94
CA LYS A 99 -31.01 -7.06 -9.24
C LYS A 99 -31.52 -5.63 -9.05
N VAL A 100 -31.25 -4.78 -10.04
CA VAL A 100 -31.93 -3.50 -10.19
C VAL A 100 -33.28 -3.78 -10.86
N ALA A 101 -34.38 -3.22 -10.35
CA ALA A 101 -35.72 -3.50 -10.86
C ALA A 101 -35.97 -2.82 -12.21
N CYS A 102 -35.91 -1.49 -12.28
CA CYS A 102 -36.08 -0.71 -13.50
C CYS A 102 -34.71 -0.20 -13.99
N ILE A 103 -34.38 -0.44 -15.27
CA ILE A 103 -33.08 -0.09 -15.87
C ILE A 103 -33.14 1.14 -16.80
N GLY A 104 -34.30 1.80 -16.90
CA GLY A 104 -34.51 2.98 -17.74
C GLY A 104 -35.99 3.27 -17.95
N ALA A 105 -36.31 4.52 -18.31
CA ALA A 105 -37.62 4.89 -18.81
C ALA A 105 -37.84 4.33 -20.23
N TRP A 106 -39.07 4.45 -20.75
CA TRP A 106 -39.38 4.03 -22.12
C TRP A 106 -38.59 4.85 -23.15
N HIS A 107 -38.61 6.18 -23.00
CA HIS A 107 -37.83 7.11 -23.82
C HIS A 107 -36.78 7.78 -22.91
N PRO A 108 -35.49 7.72 -23.24
CA PRO A 108 -34.88 7.19 -24.45
C PRO A 108 -34.82 5.65 -24.50
N ALA A 109 -34.98 5.06 -25.69
CA ALA A 109 -34.98 3.60 -25.93
C ALA A 109 -33.56 2.97 -25.87
N ARG A 110 -32.81 3.27 -24.81
CA ARG A 110 -31.47 2.76 -24.53
C ARG A 110 -31.20 2.74 -23.03
N VAL A 111 -30.41 1.78 -22.58
CA VAL A 111 -29.95 1.74 -21.19
C VAL A 111 -28.84 2.78 -21.00
N SER A 112 -28.97 3.64 -19.99
CA SER A 112 -27.93 4.61 -19.66
C SER A 112 -26.70 3.94 -19.04
N PHE A 113 -25.51 4.48 -19.34
CA PHE A 113 -24.26 4.03 -18.72
C PHE A 113 -24.22 4.29 -17.21
N THR A 114 -25.03 5.23 -16.71
CA THR A 114 -25.17 5.55 -15.28
C THR A 114 -25.92 4.48 -14.50
N VAL A 115 -26.65 3.59 -15.19
CA VAL A 115 -27.45 2.54 -14.54
C VAL A 115 -26.52 1.44 -14.03
N ALA A 116 -26.67 1.10 -12.75
CA ALA A 116 -25.90 0.05 -12.11
C ALA A 116 -26.13 -1.32 -12.77
N ARG A 117 -25.06 -1.91 -13.31
CA ARG A 117 -25.06 -3.24 -13.93
C ARG A 117 -23.97 -4.14 -13.35
N ALA A 118 -24.24 -5.45 -13.32
CA ALA A 118 -23.24 -6.44 -12.92
C ALA A 118 -22.02 -6.39 -13.86
N GLY A 119 -20.88 -6.90 -13.41
CA GLY A 119 -19.64 -6.86 -14.18
C GLY A 119 -18.40 -6.97 -13.31
N GLN A 120 -17.24 -6.69 -13.92
CA GLN A 120 -15.96 -6.69 -13.22
C GLN A 120 -15.98 -5.76 -12.00
N ASN A 121 -15.54 -6.28 -10.86
CA ASN A 121 -15.29 -5.52 -9.64
C ASN A 121 -13.89 -5.83 -9.09
N GLY A 122 -13.21 -4.78 -8.64
CA GLY A 122 -11.80 -4.86 -8.26
C GLY A 122 -10.87 -5.03 -9.46
N TYR A 123 -9.57 -5.05 -9.19
CA TYR A 123 -8.52 -4.92 -10.22
C TYR A 123 -8.61 -3.60 -11.00
N HIS A 124 -9.08 -2.54 -10.33
CA HIS A 124 -9.15 -1.20 -10.91
C HIS A 124 -7.95 -0.37 -10.45
N HIS A 125 -7.41 0.46 -11.33
CA HIS A 125 -6.40 1.45 -10.99
C HIS A 125 -7.01 2.56 -10.10
N ARG A 126 -6.39 2.84 -8.95
CA ARG A 126 -6.86 3.82 -7.97
C ARG A 126 -5.69 4.58 -7.36
N THR A 127 -5.97 5.82 -7.00
CA THR A 127 -5.07 6.67 -6.21
C THR A 127 -5.74 6.93 -4.87
N GLU A 128 -5.10 6.48 -3.79
CA GLU A 128 -5.47 6.85 -2.42
C GLU A 128 -4.55 7.99 -1.98
N MET A 129 -5.13 9.18 -1.84
CA MET A 129 -4.37 10.39 -1.51
C MET A 129 -4.18 10.55 0.00
N ASN A 130 -3.24 11.42 0.38
CA ASN A 130 -3.10 11.93 1.74
C ASN A 130 -2.85 10.81 2.79
N LYS A 131 -1.95 9.89 2.48
CA LYS A 131 -1.50 8.83 3.38
C LYS A 131 -0.28 9.31 4.13
N LYS A 132 -0.38 9.38 5.45
CA LYS A 132 0.74 9.79 6.30
C LYS A 132 1.74 8.67 6.47
N VAL A 133 3.03 8.99 6.39
CA VAL A 133 4.13 8.06 6.72
C VAL A 133 4.42 8.14 8.21
N TYR A 134 4.17 7.07 8.95
CA TYR A 134 4.42 7.04 10.40
C TYR A 134 5.84 6.62 10.76
N LYS A 135 6.42 5.71 9.99
CA LYS A 135 7.75 5.17 10.24
C LYS A 135 8.37 4.67 8.95
N LEU A 136 9.66 4.91 8.77
CA LEU A 136 10.51 4.24 7.79
C LEU A 136 11.47 3.35 8.57
N GLY A 137 11.45 2.06 8.28
CA GLY A 137 12.39 1.12 8.89
C GLY A 137 13.38 0.66 7.84
N LYS A 138 14.67 0.75 8.15
CA LYS A 138 15.75 0.44 7.22
C LYS A 138 16.44 -0.84 7.63
N ALA A 139 16.56 -1.79 6.71
CA ALA A 139 17.15 -3.09 6.99
C ALA A 139 18.55 -2.94 7.60
N ALA A 140 18.88 -3.81 8.57
CA ALA A 140 20.13 -3.79 9.34
C ALA A 140 20.37 -2.52 10.19
N GLN A 141 19.37 -1.65 10.37
CA GLN A 141 19.41 -0.55 11.33
C GLN A 141 18.39 -0.76 12.45
N GLU A 142 18.61 -0.12 13.60
CA GLU A 142 17.69 -0.16 14.75
C GLU A 142 16.27 0.30 14.37
N SER A 143 16.18 1.25 13.42
CA SER A 143 14.91 1.75 12.88
C SER A 143 14.02 0.66 12.25
N HIS A 144 14.60 -0.48 11.84
CA HIS A 144 13.84 -1.62 11.34
C HIS A 144 12.97 -2.27 12.41
N THR A 145 13.46 -2.33 13.64
CA THR A 145 12.74 -2.97 14.74
C THR A 145 11.42 -2.25 15.04
N ALA A 146 10.48 -2.95 15.64
CA ALA A 146 9.20 -2.41 16.11
C ALA A 146 9.27 -1.86 17.56
N VAL A 147 10.49 -1.59 18.04
CA VAL A 147 10.74 -0.91 19.31
C VAL A 147 10.35 0.58 19.19
N THR A 148 9.85 1.15 20.29
CA THR A 148 9.57 2.57 20.41
C THR A 148 10.13 3.11 21.73
N GLU A 149 10.22 4.44 21.88
CA GLU A 149 10.70 5.06 23.13
C GLU A 149 9.87 4.64 24.35
N TYR A 150 8.57 4.40 24.16
CA TYR A 150 7.62 4.04 25.21
C TYR A 150 7.47 2.53 25.41
N ASP A 151 7.95 1.72 24.45
CA ASP A 151 7.88 0.25 24.48
C ASP A 151 9.24 -0.33 24.10
N ARG A 152 10.00 -0.72 25.13
CA ARG A 152 11.36 -1.28 25.02
C ARG A 152 11.38 -2.78 24.72
N THR A 153 10.22 -3.39 24.46
CA THR A 153 10.17 -4.81 24.09
C THR A 153 10.88 -5.00 22.76
N GLU A 154 12.00 -5.73 22.74
CA GLU A 154 12.73 -6.03 21.51
C GLU A 154 11.88 -6.94 20.60
N LYS A 155 11.42 -6.37 19.48
CA LYS A 155 10.58 -7.06 18.50
C LYS A 155 10.79 -6.50 17.11
N ASP A 156 10.68 -7.36 16.11
CA ASP A 156 10.72 -6.96 14.70
C ASP A 156 9.33 -6.51 14.21
N ILE A 157 9.25 -5.76 13.11
CA ILE A 157 7.99 -5.37 12.48
C ILE A 157 7.17 -6.58 11.99
N THR A 158 7.85 -7.70 11.72
CA THR A 158 7.19 -8.95 11.34
C THR A 158 6.44 -9.54 12.53
N PRO A 159 5.12 -9.75 12.44
CA PRO A 159 4.37 -10.35 13.54
C PRO A 159 4.76 -11.80 13.78
N MET A 160 4.45 -12.33 14.97
CA MET A 160 4.66 -13.75 15.28
C MET A 160 4.01 -14.66 14.23
N GLY A 161 4.79 -15.58 13.64
CA GLY A 161 4.34 -16.46 12.56
C GLY A 161 4.32 -15.82 11.16
N GLY A 162 4.73 -14.54 11.04
CA GLY A 162 4.80 -13.81 9.78
C GLY A 162 3.47 -13.22 9.31
N PHE A 163 3.53 -12.35 8.31
CA PHE A 163 2.32 -11.79 7.70
C PHE A 163 1.58 -12.85 6.88
N PRO A 164 0.27 -13.09 7.11
CA PRO A 164 -0.46 -14.15 6.42
C PRO A 164 -0.41 -14.01 4.90
N HIS A 165 -0.04 -15.07 4.20
CA HIS A 165 0.16 -15.12 2.74
C HIS A 165 1.24 -14.17 2.17
N TYR A 166 2.00 -13.46 3.02
CA TYR A 166 3.14 -12.64 2.62
C TYR A 166 4.46 -13.26 3.08
N GLY A 167 4.61 -13.47 4.40
CA GLY A 167 5.83 -13.97 5.02
C GLY A 167 6.50 -12.92 5.92
N VAL A 168 7.82 -12.95 5.98
CA VAL A 168 8.67 -12.09 6.83
C VAL A 168 9.12 -10.86 6.04
N VAL A 169 9.18 -9.70 6.69
CA VAL A 169 9.73 -8.46 6.12
C VAL A 169 11.19 -8.37 6.53
N LYS A 170 12.12 -8.37 5.55
CA LYS A 170 13.57 -8.30 5.80
C LYS A 170 14.25 -7.07 5.23
N GLU A 171 13.63 -6.47 4.22
CA GLU A 171 14.12 -5.25 3.56
C GLU A 171 13.51 -4.03 4.25
N ASP A 172 13.84 -2.85 3.73
CA ASP A 172 13.25 -1.58 4.13
C ASP A 172 11.71 -1.64 4.05
N TYR A 173 11.05 -1.00 5.01
CA TYR A 173 9.60 -0.89 5.03
C TYR A 173 9.16 0.54 5.33
N LEU A 174 7.90 0.78 4.97
CA LEU A 174 7.24 2.05 5.21
C LEU A 174 5.89 1.78 5.87
N MET A 175 5.67 2.37 7.04
CA MET A 175 4.42 2.29 7.78
C MET A 175 3.54 3.48 7.37
N ILE A 176 2.45 3.18 6.66
CA ILE A 176 1.48 4.18 6.20
C ILE A 176 0.23 4.18 7.06
N LYS A 177 -0.42 5.35 7.17
CA LYS A 177 -1.71 5.50 7.84
C LYS A 177 -2.82 4.77 7.07
N GLY A 178 -3.49 3.84 7.76
CA GLY A 178 -4.74 3.23 7.32
C GLY A 178 -4.55 2.15 6.26
N CYS A 179 -5.55 1.99 5.39
CA CYS A 179 -5.54 0.97 4.33
C CYS A 179 -4.61 1.35 3.16
N CYS A 180 -4.32 0.34 2.33
CA CYS A 180 -3.58 0.47 1.08
C CYS A 180 -4.28 -0.33 -0.02
N VAL A 181 -4.23 0.17 -1.26
CA VAL A 181 -4.84 -0.50 -2.41
C VAL A 181 -4.12 -1.81 -2.75
N GLY A 182 -4.93 -2.82 -3.12
CA GLY A 182 -4.41 -4.07 -3.66
C GLY A 182 -4.28 -5.19 -2.62
N PRO A 183 -4.07 -6.43 -3.09
CA PRO A 183 -3.75 -7.54 -2.22
C PRO A 183 -2.27 -7.49 -1.79
N LYS A 184 -1.93 -8.30 -0.77
CA LYS A 184 -0.54 -8.59 -0.39
C LYS A 184 0.24 -9.07 -1.62
N LYS A 185 1.56 -8.81 -1.64
CA LYS A 185 2.49 -9.15 -2.74
C LYS A 185 2.28 -8.40 -4.06
N ARG A 186 1.39 -7.40 -4.11
CA ARG A 186 1.22 -6.53 -5.27
C ARG A 186 2.12 -5.31 -5.15
N VAL A 187 2.74 -4.93 -6.27
CA VAL A 187 3.46 -3.66 -6.38
C VAL A 187 2.49 -2.48 -6.21
N VAL A 188 2.90 -1.50 -5.42
CA VAL A 188 2.23 -0.21 -5.26
C VAL A 188 3.25 0.89 -5.51
N THR A 189 2.82 1.96 -6.17
CA THR A 189 3.65 3.14 -6.43
C THR A 189 3.33 4.20 -5.39
N LEU A 190 4.35 4.65 -4.67
CA LEU A 190 4.24 5.79 -3.77
C LEU A 190 4.67 7.04 -4.53
N ARG A 191 3.94 8.14 -4.34
CA ARG A 191 4.26 9.45 -4.92
C ARG A 191 4.13 10.50 -3.84
N GLN A 192 4.97 11.52 -3.88
CA GLN A 192 4.74 12.72 -3.07
C GLN A 192 3.35 13.30 -3.35
N SER A 193 2.69 13.85 -2.33
CA SER A 193 1.36 14.41 -2.52
C SER A 193 1.40 15.56 -3.53
N LEU A 194 0.43 15.60 -4.44
CA LEU A 194 0.29 16.74 -5.36
C LEU A 194 -0.21 18.01 -4.66
N LEU A 195 -0.92 17.83 -3.54
CA LEU A 195 -1.51 18.93 -2.81
C LEU A 195 -0.49 19.44 -1.79
N LYS A 196 -0.30 20.77 -1.76
CA LYS A 196 0.47 21.41 -0.70
C LYS A 196 -0.21 21.16 0.64
N GLN A 197 0.51 20.54 1.56
CA GLN A 197 -0.01 20.16 2.86
C GLN A 197 0.13 21.33 3.83
N THR A 198 -1.00 21.89 4.26
CA THR A 198 -1.05 23.01 5.23
C THR A 198 -1.90 22.71 6.45
N SER A 199 -2.65 21.60 6.42
CA SER A 199 -3.53 21.24 7.53
C SER A 199 -2.72 20.77 8.75
N ARG A 200 -3.21 21.09 9.95
CA ARG A 200 -2.59 20.65 11.22
C ARG A 200 -2.43 19.13 11.29
N LEU A 201 -3.42 18.37 10.80
CA LEU A 201 -3.37 16.90 10.76
C LEU A 201 -2.24 16.40 9.84
N ALA A 202 -1.98 17.08 8.73
CA ALA A 202 -0.90 16.73 7.82
C ALA A 202 0.47 17.03 8.45
N MET A 203 0.64 18.18 9.11
CA MET A 203 1.92 18.61 9.69
C MET A 203 2.23 18.03 11.08
N GLU A 204 1.30 17.31 11.70
CA GLU A 204 1.49 16.71 13.02
C GLU A 204 2.69 15.76 13.06
N GLU A 205 3.60 15.90 14.02
CA GLU A 205 4.67 14.91 14.19
C GLU A 205 4.13 13.69 14.94
N ILE A 206 4.24 12.49 14.37
CA ILE A 206 3.72 11.28 15.00
C ILE A 206 4.80 10.61 15.84
N LYS A 207 4.53 10.47 17.13
CA LYS A 207 5.31 9.65 18.07
C LYS A 207 4.58 8.33 18.32
N LEU A 208 5.12 7.24 17.77
CA LEU A 208 4.58 5.90 18.00
C LEU A 208 4.88 5.46 19.44
N LYS A 209 3.85 5.00 20.16
CA LYS A 209 3.99 4.49 21.52
C LYS A 209 4.10 2.96 21.59
N PHE A 210 3.54 2.29 20.59
CA PHE A 210 3.43 0.84 20.56
C PHE A 210 3.19 0.38 19.12
N ILE A 211 3.81 -0.73 18.75
CA ILE A 211 3.58 -1.42 17.49
C ILE A 211 3.16 -2.85 17.83
N ASP A 212 1.97 -3.25 17.36
CA ASP A 212 1.43 -4.58 17.60
C ASP A 212 2.03 -5.62 16.63
N THR A 213 2.86 -6.51 17.17
CA THR A 213 3.55 -7.59 16.46
C THR A 213 2.97 -8.96 16.82
N SER A 214 1.79 -8.99 17.45
CA SER A 214 1.07 -10.22 17.71
C SER A 214 0.69 -10.97 16.43
N SER A 215 0.55 -12.30 16.55
CA SER A 215 0.15 -13.16 15.43
C SER A 215 -1.12 -12.66 14.74
N LYS A 216 -1.09 -12.65 13.40
CA LYS A 216 -2.26 -12.36 12.55
C LYS A 216 -2.93 -13.63 12.01
N PHE A 217 -2.46 -14.80 12.44
CA PHE A 217 -3.14 -16.07 12.27
C PHE A 217 -3.97 -16.37 13.53
N GLY A 218 -5.29 -16.36 13.39
CA GLY A 218 -6.20 -16.48 14.54
C GLY A 218 -6.20 -15.20 15.40
N HIS A 219 -6.27 -15.38 16.72
CA HIS A 219 -6.23 -14.28 17.69
C HIS A 219 -4.82 -14.11 18.26
N GLY A 220 -4.27 -12.91 18.13
CA GLY A 220 -2.96 -12.56 18.66
C GLY A 220 -3.03 -12.24 20.16
N HIS A 221 -2.31 -13.00 20.99
CA HIS A 221 -2.28 -12.81 22.45
C HIS A 221 -0.94 -12.27 22.97
N PHE A 222 0.16 -12.61 22.31
CA PHE A 222 1.52 -12.25 22.73
C PHE A 222 2.20 -11.43 21.65
N GLN A 223 3.11 -10.54 22.04
CA GLN A 223 3.89 -9.69 21.13
C GLN A 223 5.19 -10.37 20.69
N THR A 224 5.75 -11.22 21.55
CA THR A 224 7.02 -11.94 21.29
C THR A 224 6.91 -13.44 21.60
N THR A 225 7.80 -14.23 21.00
CA THR A 225 7.95 -15.66 21.31
C THR A 225 8.36 -15.89 22.76
N ASP A 226 9.13 -14.96 23.32
CA ASP A 226 9.67 -15.07 24.68
C ASP A 226 8.58 -14.82 25.71
N GLU A 227 7.71 -13.82 25.47
CA GLU A 227 6.51 -13.59 26.26
C GLU A 227 5.60 -14.83 26.28
N LYS A 228 5.36 -15.42 25.11
CA LYS A 228 4.57 -16.65 24.97
C LYS A 228 5.20 -17.82 25.73
N SER A 229 6.51 -18.00 25.62
CA SER A 229 7.24 -19.09 26.28
C SER A 229 7.24 -18.92 27.80
N LYS A 230 7.41 -17.68 28.29
CA LYS A 230 7.31 -17.35 29.72
C LYS A 230 5.91 -17.62 30.27
N PHE A 231 4.87 -17.31 29.49
CA PHE A 231 3.48 -17.53 29.91
C PHE A 231 3.13 -19.02 30.04
N TYR A 232 3.46 -19.85 29.04
CA TYR A 232 3.11 -21.28 29.06
C TYR A 232 4.12 -22.17 29.79
N GLY A 233 5.34 -21.68 30.04
CA GLY A 233 6.40 -22.48 30.64
C GLY A 233 6.85 -23.64 29.75
N ARG A 234 7.31 -24.73 30.37
CA ARG A 234 7.81 -25.91 29.66
C ARG A 234 6.64 -26.75 29.14
N VAL A 235 6.48 -26.78 27.83
CA VAL A 235 5.49 -27.61 27.12
C VAL A 235 6.17 -28.74 26.35
N LYS A 236 5.41 -29.79 26.02
CA LYS A 236 5.87 -30.82 25.07
C LYS A 236 5.95 -30.20 23.67
N ALA A 237 7.07 -30.42 22.98
CA ALA A 237 7.28 -29.98 21.60
C ALA A 237 6.36 -30.73 20.63
#